data_AF-A0A7G5DK24-F1
#
_entry.id   AF-A0A7G5DK24-F1
#
_cell.length_a   1.000
_cell.length_b   1.000
_cell.length_c   1.000
_cell.angle_alpha   90.00
_cell.angle_beta   90.00
_cell.angle_gamma   90.00
#
_symmetry.space_group_name_H-M   'P 1'
#
loop_
_entity.id
_entity.type
_entity.pdbx_description
1 polymer ?
#
loop_
_entity_poly.entity_id
_entity_poly.type
_entity_poly.pdbx_seq_one_letter_code
_entity_poly.pdbx_strand_id
1 'polypeptide(L)'
;MSIEIRAAQPHDAPAISRVIVDALRISNARDYSPEVIQRVESNFTAERIGKLIETRLVLAALQDQQVLGTASLDGQVIRTVFVDPTQQGKGIGRRLMEAIERLAQERGARELLVPSSLTAQGFYRQLGFTQIREVVEGEERTLIMSRQLPA
;
A
#
# COMPACT_ATOMS: atom_id res chain seq x y z
N MET A 1 4.37 12.68 19.41
CA MET A 1 3.28 12.99 18.46
C MET A 1 2.75 11.67 17.91
N SER A 2 1.43 11.50 17.85
CA SER A 2 0.79 10.23 17.48
C SER A 2 0.40 10.22 16.00
N ILE A 3 0.73 9.13 15.28
CA ILE A 3 0.18 8.90 13.95
C ILE A 3 -1.32 8.62 14.08
N GLU A 4 -2.13 9.24 13.24
CA GLU A 4 -3.56 8.96 13.05
C GLU A 4 -3.75 8.09 11.80
N ILE A 5 -4.63 7.09 11.85
CA ILE A 5 -5.06 6.34 10.66
C ILE A 5 -6.54 6.61 10.44
N ARG A 6 -6.90 7.13 9.27
CA ARG A 6 -8.31 7.41 8.92
C ARG A 6 -8.59 7.12 7.44
N ALA A 7 -9.88 7.07 7.08
CA ALA A 7 -10.29 7.05 5.69
C ALA A 7 -9.77 8.31 4.96
N ALA A 8 -9.21 8.11 3.77
CA ALA A 8 -8.77 9.18 2.92
C ALA A 8 -9.97 9.94 2.34
N GLN A 9 -9.82 11.24 2.19
CA GLN A 9 -10.76 12.15 1.57
C GLN A 9 -10.22 12.61 0.22
N PRO A 10 -11.08 13.07 -0.71
CA PRO A 10 -10.62 13.54 -2.02
C PRO A 10 -9.49 14.58 -1.97
N HIS A 11 -9.47 15.44 -0.94
CA HIS A 11 -8.42 16.43 -0.74
C HIS A 11 -7.06 15.84 -0.32
N ASP A 12 -7.00 14.60 0.17
CA ASP A 12 -5.75 13.91 0.51
C ASP A 12 -5.03 13.38 -0.75
N ALA A 13 -5.72 13.30 -1.89
CA ALA A 13 -5.21 12.66 -3.10
C ALA A 13 -3.86 13.19 -3.60
N PRO A 14 -3.58 14.51 -3.60
CA PRO A 14 -2.26 15.02 -3.97
C PRO A 14 -1.15 14.56 -3.00
N ALA A 15 -1.43 14.55 -1.70
CA ALA A 15 -0.45 14.16 -0.69
C ALA A 15 -0.15 12.65 -0.73
N ILE A 16 -1.18 11.83 -0.94
CA ILE A 16 -1.05 10.38 -1.15
C ILE A 16 -0.25 10.09 -2.43
N SER A 17 -0.57 10.76 -3.53
CA SER A 17 0.15 10.64 -4.80
C SER A 17 1.65 10.91 -4.62
N ARG A 18 2.01 12.01 -3.93
CA ARG A 18 3.40 12.32 -3.59
C ARG A 18 4.09 11.19 -2.83
N VAL A 19 3.48 10.69 -1.75
CA VAL A 19 4.06 9.61 -0.94
C VAL A 19 4.31 8.35 -1.77
N ILE A 20 3.38 7.99 -2.65
CA ILE A 20 3.53 6.82 -3.53
C ILE A 20 4.68 7.03 -4.52
N VAL A 21 4.71 8.17 -5.20
CA VAL A 21 5.75 8.50 -6.20
C VAL A 21 7.13 8.52 -5.54
N ASP A 22 7.28 9.16 -4.38
CA ASP A 22 8.54 9.21 -3.64
C ASP A 22 9.00 7.81 -3.23
N ALA A 23 8.08 6.98 -2.73
CA ALA A 23 8.37 5.59 -2.38
C ALA A 23 8.79 4.75 -3.58
N LEU A 24 8.13 4.90 -4.72
CA LEU A 24 8.50 4.23 -5.96
C LEU A 24 9.93 4.62 -6.39
N ARG A 25 10.22 5.92 -6.42
CA ARG A 25 11.51 6.46 -6.88
C ARG A 25 12.68 6.18 -5.95
N ILE A 26 12.45 6.03 -4.65
CA ILE A 26 13.52 5.88 -3.65
C ILE A 26 13.66 4.44 -3.16
N SER A 27 12.54 3.82 -2.80
CA SER A 27 12.53 2.49 -2.17
C SER A 27 12.49 1.41 -3.24
N ASN A 28 11.50 1.48 -4.15
CA ASN A 28 11.32 0.45 -5.16
C ASN A 28 12.38 0.51 -6.27
N ALA A 29 12.95 1.69 -6.57
CA ALA A 29 14.02 1.82 -7.57
C ALA A 29 15.29 1.00 -7.28
N ARG A 30 15.41 0.40 -6.09
CA ARG A 30 16.48 -0.55 -5.76
C ARG A 30 16.28 -1.93 -6.40
N ASP A 31 15.04 -2.30 -6.68
CA ASP A 31 14.64 -3.62 -7.18
C ASP A 31 14.05 -3.58 -8.60
N TYR A 32 13.75 -2.39 -9.13
CA TYR A 32 13.07 -2.19 -10.41
C TYR A 32 13.78 -1.16 -11.28
N SER A 33 13.74 -1.36 -12.61
CA SER A 33 14.31 -0.45 -13.59
C SER A 33 13.60 0.91 -13.60
N PRO A 34 14.28 2.00 -14.00
CA PRO A 34 13.65 3.32 -14.16
C PRO A 34 12.39 3.30 -15.04
N GLU A 35 12.38 2.47 -16.08
CA GLU A 35 11.26 2.30 -17.01
C GLU A 35 10.03 1.70 -16.31
N VAL A 36 10.24 0.69 -15.46
CA VAL A 36 9.17 0.11 -14.63
C VAL A 36 8.66 1.16 -13.63
N ILE A 37 9.56 1.89 -12.95
CA ILE A 37 9.17 2.93 -12.00
C ILE A 37 8.33 4.02 -12.69
N GLN A 38 8.78 4.53 -13.84
CA GLN A 38 8.07 5.57 -14.60
C GLN A 38 6.67 5.10 -15.06
N ARG A 39 6.57 3.86 -15.54
CA ARG A 39 5.28 3.28 -15.92
C ARG A 39 4.34 3.16 -14.72
N VAL A 40 4.83 2.63 -13.60
CA VAL A 40 4.00 2.40 -12.40
C VAL A 40 3.56 3.73 -11.78
N GLU A 41 4.47 4.70 -11.63
CA GLU A 41 4.13 6.00 -11.01
C GLU A 41 3.08 6.79 -11.82
N SER A 42 3.03 6.61 -13.15
CA SER A 42 2.03 7.23 -14.02
C SER A 42 0.59 6.81 -13.68
N ASN A 43 0.42 5.68 -12.97
CA ASN A 43 -0.89 5.21 -12.50
C ASN A 43 -1.32 5.84 -11.17
N PHE A 44 -0.47 6.65 -10.53
CA PHE A 44 -0.70 7.21 -9.20
C PHE A 44 -0.67 8.75 -9.19
N THR A 45 -1.13 9.39 -10.27
CA THR A 45 -1.39 10.84 -10.28
C THR A 45 -2.49 11.21 -9.27
N ALA A 46 -2.50 12.46 -8.78
CA ALA A 46 -3.53 12.93 -7.85
C ALA A 46 -4.97 12.67 -8.35
N GLU A 47 -5.23 12.87 -9.65
CA GLU A 47 -6.53 12.56 -10.26
C GLU A 47 -6.88 11.07 -10.14
N ARG A 48 -5.94 10.18 -10.46
CA ARG A 48 -6.14 8.74 -10.36
C ARG A 48 -6.34 8.30 -8.92
N ILE A 49 -5.58 8.87 -7.97
CA ILE A 49 -5.79 8.63 -6.54
C ILE A 49 -7.19 9.07 -6.11
N GLY A 50 -7.67 10.22 -6.57
CA GLY A 50 -9.04 10.69 -6.30
C GLY A 50 -10.09 9.65 -6.71
N LYS A 51 -9.97 9.10 -7.92
CA LYS A 51 -10.86 8.02 -8.42
C LYS A 51 -10.74 6.73 -7.59
N LEU A 52 -9.55 6.41 -7.07
CA LEU A 52 -9.37 5.26 -6.17
C LEU A 52 -10.06 5.48 -4.82
N ILE A 53 -10.02 6.70 -4.27
CA ILE A 53 -10.71 7.05 -3.02
C ILE A 53 -12.23 6.90 -3.15
N GLU A 54 -12.79 7.19 -4.31
CA GLU A 54 -14.23 7.04 -4.58
C GLU A 54 -14.68 5.57 -4.73
N THR A 55 -13.78 4.69 -5.15
CA THR A 55 -14.13 3.31 -5.56
C THR A 55 -13.63 2.24 -4.60
N ARG A 56 -12.69 2.56 -3.71
CA ARG A 56 -12.09 1.61 -2.77
C ARG A 56 -12.10 2.16 -1.34
N LEU A 57 -11.91 1.28 -0.38
CA LEU A 57 -11.55 1.70 0.97
C LEU A 57 -10.08 2.13 0.96
N VAL A 58 -9.81 3.44 1.01
CA VAL A 58 -8.46 4.00 1.09
C VAL A 58 -8.23 4.59 2.47
N LEU A 59 -7.15 4.19 3.13
CA LEU A 59 -6.69 4.76 4.39
C LEU A 59 -5.47 5.64 4.17
N ALA A 60 -5.37 6.70 4.96
CA ALA A 60 -4.21 7.56 5.08
C ALA A 60 -3.66 7.51 6.51
N ALA A 61 -2.34 7.48 6.63
CA ALA A 61 -1.62 7.67 7.88
C ALA A 61 -1.14 9.12 7.96
N LEU A 62 -1.52 9.84 9.01
CA LEU A 62 -1.20 11.26 9.17
C LEU A 62 -0.43 11.55 10.45
N GLN A 63 0.44 12.55 10.39
CA GLN A 63 1.02 13.22 11.55
C GLN A 63 0.93 14.72 11.33
N ASP A 64 0.35 15.47 12.25
CA ASP A 64 0.25 16.94 12.16
C ASP A 64 -0.32 17.40 10.80
N GLN A 65 -1.40 16.75 10.35
CA GLN A 65 -2.05 16.92 9.03
C GLN A 65 -1.23 16.52 7.80
N GLN A 66 0.03 16.10 7.97
CA GLN A 66 0.85 15.58 6.88
C GLN A 66 0.56 14.09 6.65
N VAL A 67 0.22 13.72 5.41
CA VAL A 67 0.14 12.30 5.00
C VAL A 67 1.54 11.71 4.92
N LEU A 68 1.76 10.61 5.65
CA LEU A 68 3.01 9.86 5.73
C LEU A 68 2.90 8.45 5.12
N GLY A 69 1.69 7.99 4.81
CA GLY A 69 1.48 6.68 4.24
C GLY A 69 0.03 6.44 3.81
N THR A 70 -0.17 5.42 3.00
CA THR A 70 -1.49 4.97 2.56
C THR A 70 -1.55 3.45 2.44
N ALA A 71 -2.75 2.91 2.56
CA ALA A 71 -3.08 1.52 2.23
C ALA A 71 -4.52 1.51 1.72
N SER A 72 -4.86 0.58 0.83
CA SER A 72 -6.24 0.43 0.36
C SER A 72 -6.68 -1.03 0.32
N LEU A 73 -7.99 -1.24 0.38
CA LEU A 73 -8.64 -2.53 0.32
C LEU A 73 -9.73 -2.51 -0.77
N ASP A 74 -9.68 -3.52 -1.63
CA ASP A 74 -10.62 -3.76 -2.73
C ASP A 74 -11.15 -5.19 -2.61
N GLY A 75 -12.33 -5.35 -2.02
CA GLY A 75 -12.82 -6.64 -1.53
C GLY A 75 -11.89 -7.22 -0.45
N GLN A 76 -11.21 -8.32 -0.76
CA GLN A 76 -10.19 -8.96 0.09
C GLN A 76 -8.75 -8.66 -0.35
N VAL A 77 -8.57 -7.84 -1.40
CA VAL A 77 -7.27 -7.56 -2.00
C VAL A 77 -6.74 -6.25 -1.46
N ILE A 78 -5.63 -6.33 -0.72
CA ILE A 78 -4.85 -5.18 -0.28
C ILE A 78 -4.12 -4.59 -1.49
N ARG A 79 -4.21 -3.27 -1.64
CA ARG A 79 -3.59 -2.51 -2.74
C ARG A 79 -3.00 -1.21 -2.23
N THR A 80 -2.10 -0.62 -3.01
CA THR A 80 -1.59 0.74 -2.78
C THR A 80 -1.07 0.95 -1.35
N VAL A 81 -0.16 0.07 -0.89
CA VAL A 81 0.48 0.19 0.43
C VAL A 81 1.83 0.87 0.27
N PHE A 82 1.92 2.13 0.70
CA PHE A 82 3.13 2.94 0.60
C PHE A 82 3.31 3.79 1.86
N VAL A 83 4.56 3.97 2.27
CA VAL A 83 4.96 4.85 3.38
C VAL A 83 6.05 5.76 2.86
N ASP A 84 5.99 7.03 3.24
CA ASP A 84 7.01 8.02 2.95
C ASP A 84 8.40 7.44 3.25
N PRO A 85 9.35 7.46 2.29
CA PRO A 85 10.67 6.85 2.45
C PRO A 85 11.42 7.28 3.71
N THR A 86 11.26 8.53 4.15
CA THR A 86 11.91 9.07 5.35
C THR A 86 11.26 8.58 6.66
N GLN A 87 10.08 7.97 6.56
CA GLN A 87 9.28 7.46 7.67
C GLN A 87 9.16 5.92 7.67
N GLN A 88 9.75 5.24 6.69
CA GLN A 88 9.83 3.78 6.67
C GLN A 88 10.64 3.24 7.86
N GLY A 89 10.36 2.00 8.27
CA GLY A 89 10.96 1.38 9.45
C GLY A 89 10.41 1.86 10.79
N LYS A 90 9.52 2.87 10.83
CA LYS A 90 8.93 3.43 12.06
C LYS A 90 7.56 2.83 12.44
N GLY A 91 7.19 1.70 11.84
CA GLY A 91 5.94 0.99 12.15
C GLY A 91 4.66 1.53 11.50
N ILE A 92 4.72 2.59 10.70
CA ILE A 92 3.54 3.17 10.02
C ILE A 92 2.83 2.15 9.12
N GLY A 93 3.58 1.41 8.30
CA GLY A 93 3.02 0.38 7.42
C GLY A 93 2.29 -0.71 8.19
N ARG A 94 2.83 -1.14 9.35
CA ARG A 94 2.18 -2.12 10.23
C ARG A 94 0.83 -1.59 10.74
N ARG A 95 0.78 -0.34 11.20
CA ARG A 95 -0.45 0.28 11.71
C ARG A 95 -1.53 0.43 10.62
N LEU A 96 -1.12 0.76 9.39
CA LEU A 96 -2.02 0.77 8.23
C LEU A 96 -2.59 -0.63 7.97
N MET A 97 -1.73 -1.65 7.96
CA MET A 97 -2.15 -3.03 7.72
C MET A 97 -3.08 -3.59 8.81
N GLU A 98 -2.84 -3.27 10.07
CA GLU A 98 -3.73 -3.62 11.18
C GLU A 98 -5.12 -2.99 11.02
N ALA A 99 -5.19 -1.74 10.52
CA ALA A 99 -6.46 -1.09 10.25
C ALA A 99 -7.20 -1.73 9.07
N ILE A 100 -6.48 -2.09 8.00
CA ILE A 100 -7.03 -2.83 6.86
C ILE A 100 -7.56 -4.21 7.29
N GLU A 101 -6.79 -4.93 8.11
CA GLU A 101 -7.17 -6.25 8.63
C GLU A 101 -8.48 -6.18 9.42
N ARG A 102 -8.60 -5.23 10.37
CA ARG A 102 -9.85 -5.01 11.12
C ARG A 102 -11.04 -4.74 10.20
N LEU A 103 -10.90 -3.81 9.26
CA LEU A 103 -11.97 -3.45 8.33
C LEU A 103 -12.36 -4.61 7.40
N ALA A 104 -11.40 -5.47 7.04
CA ALA A 104 -11.68 -6.68 6.27
C ALA A 104 -12.44 -7.73 7.10
N GLN A 105 -12.04 -7.96 8.35
CA GLN A 105 -12.74 -8.88 9.27
C GLN A 105 -14.16 -8.42 9.55
N GLU A 106 -14.37 -7.12 9.78
CA GLU A 106 -15.72 -6.53 9.95
C GLU A 106 -16.63 -6.77 8.73
N ARG A 107 -16.04 -6.93 7.54
CA ARG A 107 -16.73 -7.27 6.29
C ARG A 107 -16.81 -8.79 6.03
N GLY A 108 -16.41 -9.61 7.00
CA GLY A 108 -16.46 -11.07 6.92
C GLY A 108 -15.35 -11.72 6.08
N ALA A 109 -14.29 -10.99 5.75
CA ALA A 109 -13.15 -11.58 5.05
C ALA A 109 -12.43 -12.61 5.95
N ARG A 110 -12.13 -13.78 5.39
CA ARG A 110 -11.34 -14.83 6.07
C ARG A 110 -9.90 -14.91 5.57
N GLU A 111 -9.61 -14.21 4.48
CA GLU A 111 -8.31 -14.19 3.84
C GLU A 111 -8.05 -12.78 3.30
N LEU A 112 -6.79 -12.36 3.32
CA LEU A 112 -6.31 -11.21 2.60
C LEU A 112 -5.31 -11.63 1.53
N LEU A 113 -5.41 -11.00 0.36
CA LEU A 113 -4.47 -11.15 -0.74
C LEU A 113 -3.74 -9.83 -0.95
N VAL A 114 -2.46 -9.89 -1.30
CA VAL A 114 -1.68 -8.70 -1.67
C VAL A 114 -0.76 -9.00 -2.86
N PRO A 115 -0.83 -8.19 -3.92
CA PRO A 115 0.24 -8.12 -4.92
C PRO A 115 1.40 -7.30 -4.33
N SER A 116 2.42 -7.99 -3.81
CA SER A 116 3.61 -7.39 -3.22
C SER A 116 4.64 -7.07 -4.29
N SER A 117 5.29 -5.91 -4.19
CA SER A 117 6.57 -5.69 -4.85
C SER A 117 7.66 -6.58 -4.24
N LEU A 118 8.78 -6.75 -4.94
CA LEU A 118 9.99 -7.39 -4.41
C LEU A 118 10.48 -6.66 -3.16
N THR A 119 10.50 -5.32 -3.22
CA THR A 119 10.87 -4.42 -2.12
C THR A 119 10.06 -4.68 -0.84
N ALA A 120 8.76 -4.95 -0.97
CA ALA A 120 7.86 -5.13 0.17
C ALA A 120 7.73 -6.59 0.64
N GLN A 121 8.36 -7.57 -0.03
CA GLN A 121 8.21 -9.00 0.29
C GLN A 121 8.56 -9.28 1.75
N GLY A 122 9.68 -8.73 2.25
CA GLY A 122 10.12 -8.90 3.64
C GLY A 122 9.12 -8.32 4.63
N PHE A 123 8.53 -7.17 4.32
CA PHE A 123 7.51 -6.52 5.15
C PHE A 123 6.26 -7.41 5.29
N TYR A 124 5.72 -7.94 4.20
CA TYR A 124 4.53 -8.81 4.26
C TYR A 124 4.83 -10.15 4.94
N ARG A 125 6.01 -10.73 4.74
CA ARG A 125 6.45 -11.94 5.48
C ARG A 125 6.43 -11.71 7.00
N GLN A 126 6.91 -10.56 7.47
CA GLN A 126 6.87 -10.19 8.90
C GLN A 126 5.45 -9.98 9.44
N LEU A 127 4.48 -9.74 8.56
CA LEU A 127 3.05 -9.66 8.91
C LEU A 127 2.34 -11.02 8.78
N GLY A 128 3.05 -12.11 8.50
CA GLY A 128 2.48 -13.45 8.38
C GLY A 128 1.90 -13.79 7.02
N PHE A 129 2.17 -12.99 5.99
CA PHE A 129 1.80 -13.34 4.62
C PHE A 129 2.78 -14.35 4.03
N THR A 130 2.24 -15.25 3.21
CA THR A 130 3.00 -16.28 2.49
C THR A 130 2.85 -16.07 0.99
N GLN A 131 3.93 -16.27 0.24
CA GLN A 131 3.89 -16.17 -1.22
C GLN A 131 3.18 -17.39 -1.80
N ILE A 132 2.16 -17.14 -2.64
CA ILE A 132 1.44 -18.19 -3.37
C ILE A 132 2.04 -18.38 -4.75
N ARG A 133 2.29 -17.27 -5.46
CA ARG A 133 2.80 -17.29 -6.83
C ARG A 133 3.49 -15.97 -7.19
N GLU A 134 4.26 -16.01 -8.26
CA GLU A 134 4.88 -14.85 -8.87
C GLU A 134 4.19 -14.54 -10.21
N VAL A 135 4.06 -13.25 -10.52
CA VAL A 135 3.56 -12.74 -11.80
C VAL A 135 4.65 -11.85 -12.40
N VAL A 136 4.94 -12.07 -13.68
CA VAL A 136 5.95 -11.32 -14.42
C VAL A 136 5.28 -10.67 -15.63
N GLU A 137 5.32 -9.35 -15.71
CA GLU A 137 4.80 -8.54 -16.82
C GLU A 137 5.93 -7.69 -17.40
N GLY A 138 6.55 -8.17 -18.47
CA GLY A 138 7.79 -7.59 -18.98
C GLY A 138 8.90 -7.70 -17.93
N GLU A 139 9.45 -6.56 -17.50
CA GLU A 139 10.47 -6.48 -16.44
C GLU A 139 9.87 -6.36 -15.02
N GLU A 140 8.56 -6.12 -14.90
CA GLU A 140 7.93 -5.98 -13.59
C GLU A 140 7.63 -7.36 -13.00
N ARG A 141 8.14 -7.59 -11.79
CA ARG A 141 7.88 -8.78 -10.99
C ARG A 141 7.00 -8.41 -9.80
N THR A 142 5.91 -9.15 -9.62
CA THR A 142 4.99 -9.01 -8.49
C THR A 142 4.75 -10.35 -7.82
N LEU A 143 4.80 -10.38 -6.49
CA LEU A 143 4.58 -11.57 -5.70
C LEU A 143 3.16 -11.54 -5.15
N ILE A 144 2.32 -12.50 -5.55
CA ILE A 144 1.00 -12.65 -4.96
C ILE A 144 1.17 -13.38 -3.63
N MET A 145 0.79 -12.71 -2.55
CA MET A 145 0.90 -13.24 -1.20
C MET A 145 -0.47 -13.28 -0.52
N SER A 146 -0.69 -14.26 0.36
CA SER A 146 -1.92 -14.39 1.15
C SER A 146 -1.65 -14.50 2.63
N ARG A 147 -2.63 -14.10 3.42
CA ARG A 147 -2.71 -14.38 4.85
C ARG A 147 -4.14 -14.73 5.23
N GLN A 148 -4.30 -15.86 5.92
CA GLN A 148 -5.57 -16.22 6.54
C GLN A 148 -5.78 -15.35 7.78
N LEU A 149 -6.99 -14.84 7.94
CA LEU A 149 -7.39 -14.07 9.11
C LEU A 149 -7.93 -15.00 10.18
N PRO A 150 -7.68 -14.72 11.47
CA PRO A 150 -8.30 -15.48 12.54
C PRO A 150 -9.82 -15.35 12.47
N ALA A 151 -10.49 -16.47 12.76
CA ALA A 151 -11.95 -16.61 12.78
C ALA A 151 -12.59 -15.84 13.95
#